data_AF-X1TXH7-F1
#
_entry.id   AF-X1TXH7-F1
#
_cell.length_a   1.000
_cell.length_b   1.000
_cell.length_c   1.000
_cell.angle_alpha   90.00
_cell.angle_beta   90.00
_cell.angle_gamma   90.00
#
_symmetry.space_group_name_H-M   'P 1'
#
loop_
_entity.id
_entity.type
_entity.pdbx_description
1 polymer ?
#
loop_
_entity_poly.entity_id
_entity_poly.type
_entity_poly.pdbx_seq_one_letter_code
_entity_poly.pdbx_strand_id
1 'polypeptide(L)'
;MNEIIKKYNLDKSIWTPKEFHGVLHTFFPVGESGFPLKKFFNDSSTITLFFVKDNYVFWYWNDDDLTRLRDMFFKRLKSSPNYLRKLQKKWYDSLKIFDTTIKKVHKTDLTKLSNNELADLYDKFYKDYLEEFTYFMVLGDAISMHAEKYL
;
A
#
# COMPACT_ATOMS: atom_id res chain seq x y z
N MET A 1 0.06 -20.33 14.86
CA MET A 1 -0.42 -20.36 13.47
C MET A 1 -1.86 -20.88 13.39
N ASN A 2 -2.17 -22.06 13.92
CA ASN A 2 -3.53 -22.65 13.88
C ASN A 2 -4.63 -21.79 14.53
N GLU A 3 -4.32 -21.01 15.57
CA GLU A 3 -5.30 -20.12 16.21
C GLU A 3 -5.67 -18.90 15.34
N ILE A 4 -4.71 -18.34 14.58
CA ILE A 4 -4.96 -17.21 13.67
C ILE A 4 -5.80 -17.69 12.49
N ILE A 5 -5.45 -18.85 11.92
CA ILE A 5 -6.22 -19.46 10.82
C ILE A 5 -7.67 -19.67 11.25
N LYS A 6 -7.91 -20.25 12.43
CA LYS A 6 -9.27 -20.45 12.96
C LYS A 6 -10.00 -19.15 13.28
N LYS A 7 -9.32 -18.19 13.92
CA LYS A 7 -9.93 -16.91 14.32
C LYS A 7 -10.46 -16.12 13.13
N TYR A 8 -9.76 -16.19 11.99
CA TYR A 8 -10.09 -15.41 10.81
C TYR A 8 -10.58 -16.24 9.62
N ASN A 9 -10.80 -17.55 9.81
CA ASN A 9 -11.21 -18.50 8.77
C ASN A 9 -10.33 -18.42 7.49
N LEU A 10 -9.01 -18.26 7.66
CA LEU A 10 -8.09 -18.03 6.53
C LEU A 10 -8.09 -19.20 5.53
N ASP A 11 -8.42 -20.40 6.00
CA ASP A 11 -8.53 -21.66 5.26
C ASP A 11 -9.77 -21.74 4.36
N LYS A 12 -10.76 -20.87 4.57
CA LYS A 12 -12.00 -20.81 3.78
C LYS A 12 -12.01 -19.68 2.76
N SER A 13 -10.97 -18.85 2.74
CA SER A 13 -10.86 -17.71 1.83
C SER A 13 -9.99 -18.04 0.62
N ILE A 14 -10.26 -17.33 -0.48
CA ILE A 14 -9.40 -17.36 -1.66
C ILE A 14 -8.31 -16.29 -1.48
N TRP A 15 -7.07 -16.71 -1.66
CA TRP A 15 -5.89 -15.86 -1.53
C TRP A 15 -5.13 -15.83 -2.85
N THR A 16 -5.05 -14.65 -3.45
CA THR A 16 -4.28 -14.46 -4.67
C THR A 16 -2.83 -14.11 -4.32
N PRO A 17 -1.84 -14.90 -4.77
CA PRO A 17 -0.44 -14.55 -4.60
C PRO A 17 -0.11 -13.38 -5.52
N LYS A 18 0.55 -12.38 -4.94
CA LYS A 18 1.21 -11.33 -5.70
C LYS A 18 2.69 -11.45 -5.38
N GLU A 19 3.38 -12.21 -6.24
CA GLU A 19 4.81 -12.41 -6.11
C GLU A 19 5.50 -11.23 -6.80
N PHE A 20 6.30 -10.48 -6.04
CA PHE A 20 7.26 -9.55 -6.60
C PHE A 20 8.63 -9.92 -6.03
N HIS A 21 9.62 -10.06 -6.89
CA HIS A 21 10.99 -10.38 -6.49
C HIS A 21 11.79 -9.09 -6.31
N GLY A 22 11.50 -8.34 -5.26
CA GLY A 22 12.15 -7.07 -4.95
C GLY A 22 12.92 -7.10 -3.62
N VAL A 23 13.59 -5.99 -3.31
CA VAL A 23 14.25 -5.77 -2.01
C VAL A 23 13.24 -5.44 -0.90
N LEU A 24 13.44 -5.96 0.31
CA LEU A 24 12.56 -5.85 1.49
C LEU A 24 11.94 -4.45 1.71
N HIS A 25 12.68 -3.39 1.40
CA HIS A 25 12.28 -2.00 1.60
C HIS A 25 11.10 -1.55 0.70
N THR A 26 10.88 -2.20 -0.46
CA THR A 26 9.73 -1.92 -1.34
C THR A 26 8.45 -2.63 -0.89
N PHE A 27 8.51 -3.51 0.11
CA PHE A 27 7.36 -4.31 0.58
C PHE A 27 6.81 -3.89 1.93
N PHE A 28 7.56 -3.10 2.68
CA PHE A 28 7.08 -2.46 3.90
C PHE A 28 5.71 -1.76 3.72
N PRO A 29 5.45 -1.09 2.59
CA PRO A 29 4.13 -0.50 2.33
C PRO A 29 2.99 -1.51 2.18
N VAL A 30 3.25 -2.74 1.75
CA VAL A 30 2.21 -3.78 1.62
C VAL A 30 1.70 -4.17 3.00
N GLY A 31 2.62 -4.45 3.93
CA GLY A 31 2.27 -4.77 5.32
C GLY A 31 1.52 -3.64 6.04
N GLU A 32 1.75 -2.41 5.62
CA GLU A 32 1.19 -1.21 6.24
C GLU A 32 0.02 -0.63 5.46
N SER A 33 -0.32 -1.24 4.32
CA SER A 33 -1.35 -0.77 3.37
C SER A 33 -2.73 -0.63 4.01
N GLY A 34 -3.00 -1.34 5.11
CA GLY A 34 -4.25 -1.23 5.87
C GLY A 34 -4.52 0.18 6.39
N PHE A 35 -3.51 0.90 6.90
CA PHE A 35 -3.66 2.26 7.41
C PHE A 35 -4.08 3.26 6.33
N PRO A 36 -3.35 3.37 5.20
CA PRO A 36 -3.68 4.33 4.17
C PRO A 36 -4.91 3.88 3.35
N LEU A 37 -5.21 2.58 3.25
CA LEU A 37 -6.52 2.08 2.80
C LEU A 37 -7.65 2.65 3.68
N LYS A 38 -7.53 2.49 5.00
CA LYS A 38 -8.52 2.99 5.96
C LYS A 38 -8.70 4.50 5.81
N LYS A 39 -7.61 5.26 5.64
CA LYS A 39 -7.66 6.70 5.39
C LYS A 39 -8.39 7.04 4.09
N PHE A 40 -8.17 6.26 3.03
CA PHE A 40 -8.74 6.54 1.71
C PHE A 40 -10.19 6.08 1.57
N PHE A 41 -10.49 4.82 1.88
CA PHE A 41 -11.81 4.20 1.71
C PHE A 41 -12.71 4.29 2.95
N ASN A 42 -12.19 4.79 4.09
CA ASN A 42 -12.78 4.56 5.41
C ASN A 42 -12.86 3.06 5.75
N ASP A 43 -12.10 2.25 5.03
CA ASP A 43 -12.16 0.79 5.04
C ASP A 43 -10.83 0.21 4.54
N SER A 44 -10.52 -1.02 4.89
CA SER A 44 -9.26 -1.70 4.54
C SER A 44 -9.49 -3.21 4.41
N SER A 45 -8.46 -3.92 3.97
CA SER A 45 -8.43 -5.37 4.14
C SER A 45 -8.54 -5.71 5.64
N THR A 46 -9.25 -6.79 5.94
CA THR A 46 -9.40 -7.29 7.30
C THR A 46 -8.06 -7.87 7.78
N ILE A 47 -7.37 -8.57 6.89
CA ILE A 47 -6.03 -9.11 7.10
C ILE A 47 -5.19 -8.86 5.85
N THR A 48 -3.96 -8.41 6.09
CA THR A 48 -2.89 -8.46 5.11
C THR A 48 -1.96 -9.59 5.49
N LEU A 49 -1.73 -10.53 4.57
CA LEU A 49 -0.78 -11.61 4.76
C LEU A 49 0.46 -11.35 3.92
N PHE A 50 1.61 -11.22 4.58
CA PHE A 50 2.91 -11.25 3.93
C PHE A 50 3.93 -11.97 4.79
N PHE A 51 4.94 -12.57 4.17
CA PHE A 51 6.07 -13.16 4.88
C PHE A 51 7.33 -13.07 4.03
N VAL A 52 8.47 -13.20 4.70
CA VAL A 52 9.78 -13.17 4.07
C VAL A 52 10.36 -14.57 4.10
N LYS A 53 10.77 -15.07 2.93
CA LYS A 53 11.43 -16.36 2.78
C LYS A 53 12.55 -16.21 1.76
N ASP A 54 13.75 -16.67 2.10
CA ASP A 54 14.93 -16.64 1.22
C ASP A 54 15.26 -15.24 0.66
N ASN A 55 15.10 -14.20 1.48
CA ASN A 55 15.21 -12.77 1.12
C ASN A 55 14.15 -12.25 0.12
N TYR A 56 13.17 -13.06 -0.24
CA TYR A 56 12.02 -12.65 -1.03
C TYR A 56 10.81 -12.42 -0.13
N VAL A 57 10.01 -11.41 -0.46
CA VAL A 57 8.75 -11.15 0.21
C VAL A 57 7.62 -11.71 -0.64
N PHE A 58 6.78 -12.50 0.00
CA PHE A 58 5.56 -13.05 -0.56
C PHE A 58 4.40 -12.36 0.11
N TRP A 59 3.47 -11.82 -0.68
CA TRP A 59 2.23 -11.28 -0.13
C TRP A 59 1.01 -11.85 -0.84
N TYR A 60 -0.07 -11.92 -0.08
CA TYR A 60 -1.32 -12.54 -0.49
C TYR A 60 -2.45 -11.59 -0.18
N TRP A 61 -3.25 -11.33 -1.20
CA TRP A 61 -4.49 -10.58 -1.03
C TRP A 61 -5.66 -11.53 -0.87
N ASN A 62 -6.55 -11.19 0.06
CA ASN A 62 -7.84 -11.83 0.16
C ASN A 62 -8.74 -11.30 -0.97
N ASP A 63 -9.27 -12.20 -1.79
CA ASP A 63 -10.04 -11.84 -2.97
C ASP A 63 -11.35 -11.10 -2.63
N ASP A 64 -12.02 -11.50 -1.55
CA ASP A 64 -13.28 -10.87 -1.12
C ASP A 64 -13.05 -9.43 -0.63
N ASP A 65 -11.99 -9.21 0.16
CA ASP A 65 -11.60 -7.88 0.64
C ASP A 65 -11.24 -6.95 -0.52
N LEU A 66 -10.44 -7.41 -1.49
CA LEU A 66 -10.09 -6.57 -2.64
C LEU A 66 -11.28 -6.35 -3.57
N THR A 67 -12.14 -7.34 -3.77
CA THR A 67 -13.39 -7.18 -4.52
C THR A 67 -14.25 -6.08 -3.90
N ARG A 68 -14.43 -6.13 -2.58
CA ARG A 68 -15.16 -5.11 -1.81
C ARG A 68 -14.54 -3.72 -1.97
N LEU A 69 -13.22 -3.59 -1.80
CA LEU A 69 -12.51 -2.31 -1.94
C LEU A 69 -12.61 -1.75 -3.37
N ARG A 70 -12.51 -2.61 -4.39
CA ARG A 70 -12.70 -2.26 -5.80
C ARG A 70 -14.12 -1.75 -6.06
N ASP A 71 -15.13 -2.44 -5.57
CA ASP A 71 -16.53 -2.06 -5.79
C ASP A 71 -16.85 -0.73 -5.08
N MET A 72 -16.27 -0.50 -3.90
CA MET A 72 -16.31 0.81 -3.22
C MET A 72 -15.69 1.92 -4.07
N PHE A 73 -14.55 1.66 -4.70
CA PHE A 73 -13.91 2.60 -5.62
C PHE A 73 -14.82 2.93 -6.82
N PHE A 74 -15.33 1.92 -7.52
CA PHE A 74 -16.20 2.15 -8.68
C PHE A 74 -17.52 2.84 -8.30
N LYS A 75 -18.08 2.56 -7.12
CA LYS A 75 -19.24 3.29 -6.61
C LYS A 75 -18.93 4.77 -6.43
N ARG A 76 -17.79 5.12 -5.83
CA ARG A 76 -17.35 6.51 -5.66
C ARG A 76 -17.11 7.19 -7.00
N LEU A 77 -16.48 6.48 -7.94
CA LEU A 77 -16.24 6.95 -9.30
C LEU A 77 -17.55 7.29 -10.03
N LYS A 78 -18.52 6.38 -10.01
CA LYS A 78 -19.85 6.59 -10.61
C LYS A 78 -20.61 7.75 -9.95
N SER A 79 -20.46 7.94 -8.64
CA SER A 79 -21.15 8.99 -7.90
C SER A 79 -20.56 10.40 -8.06
N SER A 80 -19.36 10.53 -8.64
CA SER A 80 -18.69 11.83 -8.74
C SER A 80 -17.86 11.94 -10.03
N PRO A 81 -18.33 12.70 -11.04
CA PRO A 81 -17.63 12.87 -12.31
C PRO A 81 -16.21 13.44 -12.19
N ASN A 82 -15.95 14.20 -11.13
CA ASN A 82 -14.64 14.81 -10.86
C ASN A 82 -13.73 13.95 -9.96
N TYR A 83 -14.15 12.73 -9.59
CA TYR A 83 -13.42 11.91 -8.63
C TYR A 83 -12.01 11.57 -9.09
N LEU A 84 -11.85 11.10 -10.34
CA LEU A 84 -10.53 10.77 -10.89
C LEU A 84 -9.61 11.99 -10.95
N ARG A 85 -10.13 13.15 -11.37
CA ARG A 85 -9.33 14.38 -11.42
C ARG A 85 -8.86 14.81 -10.04
N LYS A 86 -9.73 14.71 -9.02
CA LYS A 86 -9.35 14.99 -7.62
C LYS A 86 -8.31 14.01 -7.12
N LEU A 87 -8.47 12.73 -7.43
CA LEU A 87 -7.53 11.68 -7.05
C LEU A 87 -6.16 11.87 -7.69
N GLN A 88 -6.13 12.12 -9.00
CA GLN A 88 -4.91 12.40 -9.75
C GLN A 88 -4.17 13.62 -9.18
N LYS A 89 -4.89 14.71 -8.86
CA LYS A 89 -4.29 15.88 -8.22
C LYS A 89 -3.66 15.51 -6.87
N LYS A 90 -4.37 14.77 -6.02
CA LYS A 90 -3.85 14.34 -4.71
C LYS A 90 -2.57 13.52 -4.86
N TRP A 91 -2.54 12.58 -5.80
CA TRP A 91 -1.35 11.78 -6.05
C TRP A 91 -0.16 12.64 -6.52
N TYR A 92 -0.36 13.58 -7.45
CA TYR A 92 0.69 14.52 -7.83
C TYR A 92 1.21 15.38 -6.67
N ASP A 93 0.33 15.79 -5.76
CA ASP A 93 0.73 16.54 -4.58
C ASP A 93 1.58 15.66 -3.65
N SER A 94 1.21 14.39 -3.42
CA SER A 94 2.02 13.42 -2.66
C SER A 94 3.38 13.17 -3.30
N LEU A 95 3.43 13.00 -4.62
CA LEU A 95 4.67 12.77 -5.36
C LEU A 95 5.65 13.94 -5.19
N LYS A 96 5.17 15.18 -5.26
CA LYS A 96 6.01 16.37 -5.02
C LYS A 96 6.58 16.43 -3.61
N ILE A 97 5.78 16.03 -2.61
CA ILE A 97 6.23 15.97 -1.21
C ILE A 97 7.33 14.92 -1.08
N PHE A 98 7.10 13.72 -1.61
CA PHE A 98 8.06 12.63 -1.57
C PHE A 98 9.38 12.98 -2.28
N ASP A 99 9.31 13.58 -3.47
CA ASP A 99 10.47 14.09 -4.22
C ASP A 99 11.31 15.07 -3.39
N THR A 100 10.65 15.94 -2.63
CA THR A 100 11.31 16.92 -1.76
C THR A 100 12.05 16.20 -0.63
N THR A 101 11.43 15.20 -0.04
CA THR A 101 12.02 14.39 1.04
C THR A 101 13.20 13.56 0.54
N ILE A 102 13.09 12.89 -0.61
CA ILE A 102 14.20 12.18 -1.25
C ILE A 102 15.37 13.12 -1.52
N LYS A 103 15.11 14.31 -2.09
CA LYS A 103 16.16 15.31 -2.34
C LYS A 103 16.85 15.75 -1.06
N LYS A 104 16.11 15.86 0.05
CA LYS A 104 16.70 16.15 1.37
C LYS A 104 17.61 15.00 1.80
N VAL A 105 17.12 13.76 1.79
CA VAL A 105 17.89 12.57 2.16
C VAL A 105 19.20 12.48 1.37
N HIS A 106 19.17 12.68 0.05
CA HIS A 106 20.37 12.61 -0.79
C HIS A 106 21.39 13.73 -0.54
N LYS A 107 20.93 14.92 -0.14
CA LYS A 107 21.81 16.07 0.12
C LYS A 107 22.37 16.07 1.54
N THR A 108 21.72 15.37 2.47
CA THR A 108 22.14 15.31 3.86
C THR A 108 23.25 14.28 4.03
N ASP A 109 24.37 14.72 4.60
CA ASP A 109 25.41 13.81 5.07
C ASP A 109 24.93 13.10 6.35
N LEU A 110 24.45 11.87 6.18
CA LEU A 110 23.83 11.10 7.26
C LEU A 110 24.80 10.78 8.41
N THR A 111 26.12 10.80 8.16
CA THR A 111 27.14 10.55 9.18
C THR A 111 27.26 11.66 10.21
N LYS A 112 26.70 12.84 9.91
CA LYS A 112 26.70 14.02 10.78
C LYS A 112 25.42 14.17 11.60
N LEU A 113 24.42 13.33 11.37
CA LEU A 113 23.16 13.37 12.11
C LEU A 113 23.30 12.63 13.44
N SER A 114 22.67 13.16 14.48
CA SER A 114 22.38 12.39 15.68
C SER A 114 21.35 11.29 15.38
N ASN A 115 21.26 10.29 16.26
CA ASN A 115 20.29 9.20 16.11
C ASN A 115 18.84 9.70 16.04
N ASN A 116 18.49 10.74 16.79
CA ASN A 116 17.14 11.31 16.76
C ASN A 116 16.86 12.00 15.42
N GLU A 117 17.81 12.79 14.90
CA GLU A 117 17.65 13.43 13.59
C GLU A 117 17.58 12.40 12.45
N LEU A 118 18.34 11.32 12.55
CA LEU A 118 18.29 10.21 11.59
C LEU A 118 16.93 9.50 11.65
N ALA A 119 16.42 9.22 12.86
CA ALA A 119 15.11 8.61 13.06
C ALA A 119 13.98 9.50 12.52
N ASP A 120 14.02 10.81 12.78
CA ASP A 120 13.03 11.77 12.28
C ASP A 120 13.08 11.88 10.75
N LEU A 121 14.28 11.88 10.16
CA LEU A 121 14.45 11.90 8.71
C LEU A 121 13.90 10.62 8.07
N TYR A 122 14.17 9.47 8.68
CA TYR A 122 13.66 8.18 8.24
C TYR A 122 12.14 8.10 8.38
N ASP A 123 11.56 8.49 9.52
CA ASP A 123 10.11 8.52 9.73
C ASP A 123 9.40 9.42 8.72
N LYS A 124 9.98 10.60 8.43
CA LYS A 124 9.45 11.47 7.38
C LYS A 124 9.51 10.83 6.00
N PHE A 125 10.68 10.28 5.63
CA PHE A 125 10.84 9.55 4.37
C PHE A 125 9.81 8.43 4.25
N TYR A 126 9.64 7.65 5.31
CA TYR A 126 8.75 6.51 5.37
C TYR A 126 7.29 6.92 5.20
N LYS A 127 6.82 7.92 5.94
CA LYS A 127 5.44 8.44 5.82
C LYS A 127 5.16 8.98 4.43
N ASP A 128 6.07 9.77 3.86
CA ASP A 128 5.91 10.32 2.52
C ASP A 128 5.90 9.22 1.45
N TYR A 129 6.75 8.19 1.61
CA TYR A 129 6.79 7.02 0.74
C TYR A 129 5.48 6.22 0.80
N LEU A 130 4.96 5.94 1.99
CA LEU A 130 3.69 5.23 2.18
C LEU A 130 2.52 5.97 1.52
N GLU A 131 2.44 7.29 1.70
CA GLU A 131 1.35 8.10 1.13
C GLU A 131 1.40 8.13 -0.40
N GLU A 132 2.59 8.20 -1.00
CA GLU A 132 2.75 8.11 -2.46
C GLU A 132 2.37 6.72 -2.97
N PHE A 133 2.97 5.67 -2.38
CA PHE A 133 2.78 4.28 -2.78
C PHE A 133 1.31 3.84 -2.73
N THR A 134 0.60 4.21 -1.66
CA THR A 134 -0.77 3.71 -1.43
C THR A 134 -1.71 4.07 -2.57
N TYR A 135 -1.65 5.31 -3.07
CA TYR A 135 -2.60 5.76 -4.09
C TYR A 135 -2.51 4.91 -5.36
N PHE A 136 -1.30 4.53 -5.76
CA PHE A 136 -1.08 3.71 -6.95
C PHE A 136 -1.40 2.23 -6.69
N MET A 137 -0.87 1.67 -5.61
CA MET A 137 -0.92 0.23 -5.36
C MET A 137 -2.28 -0.28 -4.97
N VAL A 138 -3.01 0.45 -4.13
CA VAL A 138 -4.35 0.03 -3.70
C VAL A 138 -5.32 -0.04 -4.87
N LEU A 139 -5.28 0.95 -5.76
CA LEU A 139 -6.15 0.99 -6.93
C LEU A 139 -5.66 0.02 -8.01
N GLY A 140 -4.34 -0.02 -8.22
CA GLY A 140 -3.70 -0.92 -9.17
C GLY A 140 -3.94 -2.39 -8.84
N ASP A 141 -3.77 -2.81 -7.58
CA ASP A 141 -3.96 -4.20 -7.18
C ASP A 141 -5.44 -4.62 -7.19
N ALA A 142 -6.33 -3.76 -6.66
CA ALA A 142 -7.77 -4.04 -6.67
C ALA A 142 -8.36 -4.16 -8.08
N ILE A 143 -7.76 -3.47 -9.07
CA ILE A 143 -8.16 -3.55 -10.48
C ILE A 143 -7.43 -4.71 -11.19
N SER A 144 -6.11 -4.84 -11.01
CA SER A 144 -5.27 -5.78 -11.76
C SER A 144 -5.56 -7.25 -11.46
N MET A 145 -5.99 -7.59 -10.25
CA MET A 145 -6.33 -8.98 -9.89
C MET A 145 -7.51 -9.55 -10.66
N HIS A 146 -8.30 -8.69 -11.29
CA HIS A 146 -9.41 -9.09 -12.13
C HIS A 146 -9.30 -8.50 -13.54
N ALA A 147 -8.10 -8.08 -13.96
CA ALA A 147 -7.88 -7.50 -15.29
C ALA A 147 -8.48 -8.38 -16.40
N GLU A 148 -8.31 -9.70 -16.33
CA GLU A 148 -8.87 -10.66 -17.30
C GLU A 148 -10.42 -10.72 -17.35
N LYS A 149 -11.10 -10.20 -16.31
CA LYS A 149 -12.58 -10.13 -16.26
C LYS A 149 -13.14 -8.77 -16.69
N TYR A 150 -12.31 -7.72 -16.75
CA TYR A 150 -12.79 -6.34 -16.90
C TYR A 150 -12.05 -5.52 -17.97
N LEU A 151 -10.95 -6.02 -18.54
CA LEU A 151 -10.27 -5.51 -19.74
C LEU A 151 -10.47 -6.48 -20.90
#